data_AF-A0A6P7FL02-F1
#
_entry.id   AF-A0A6P7FL02-F1
#
_cell.length_a   1.000
_cell.length_b   1.000
_cell.length_c   1.000
_cell.angle_alpha   90.00
_cell.angle_beta   90.00
_cell.angle_gamma   90.00
#
_symmetry.space_group_name_H-M   'P 1'
#
loop_
_entity.id
_entity.type
_entity.pdbx_description
1 polymer ?
#
loop_
_entity_poly.entity_id
_entity_poly.type
_entity_poly.pdbx_seq_one_letter_code
_entity_poly.pdbx_strand_id
1 'polypeptide(L)'
;MSYEVNNSRCVGKLRGVNFTLKLCSLLGIVSVNPKCRAYKMYVLVLVVGSVAAWMHSAYEKNHSLFGKYTVYMLIADQISSFFLCMATVAVSITSVFIYPEKLLQTVKSLRNFDKILGIPCPLELKHYLMFLCFGHILILTPIIIDAWTWTSSLGFGFYSTYVIRNIQYYQLSVILFLWFWFAMEIIKRFKILNDILEKVVTSPYILLNIDLKRNRYSNSFEFVKMEEKIKNISGLYNGACDIVDLVNDIFGKALLFIIIFIISFILLYIIILIIYISFPLKYVELSENSPAVSGVWILENFVSILLLQYLNFCIILN
;
A
#
# COMPACT_ATOMS: atom_id res chain seq x y z
N MET A 1 -40.00 6.75 -12.46
CA MET A 1 -39.16 5.83 -13.28
C MET A 1 -38.31 5.02 -12.32
N SER A 2 -38.68 3.75 -12.14
CA SER A 2 -38.01 2.80 -11.26
C SER A 2 -36.72 2.30 -11.90
N TYR A 3 -35.58 2.73 -11.37
CA TYR A 3 -34.28 2.18 -11.70
C TYR A 3 -34.10 0.84 -10.95
N GLU A 4 -34.67 -0.24 -11.46
CA GLU A 4 -34.19 -1.59 -11.16
C GLU A 4 -32.86 -1.79 -11.90
N VAL A 5 -31.79 -1.23 -11.33
CA VAL A 5 -30.42 -1.50 -11.78
C VAL A 5 -30.08 -2.91 -11.34
N ASN A 6 -29.95 -3.80 -12.33
CA ASN A 6 -29.36 -5.13 -12.27
C ASN A 6 -28.20 -5.23 -11.25
N ASN A 7 -28.53 -5.64 -10.03
CA ASN A 7 -27.64 -5.69 -8.87
C ASN A 7 -26.64 -6.88 -8.93
N SER A 8 -26.73 -7.72 -9.97
CA SER A 8 -25.97 -8.97 -10.11
C SER A 8 -24.58 -8.79 -10.74
N ARG A 9 -24.30 -7.67 -11.44
CA ARG A 9 -23.04 -7.50 -12.20
C ARG A 9 -21.86 -6.90 -11.41
N CYS A 10 -22.07 -6.18 -10.31
CA CYS A 10 -20.96 -5.69 -9.47
C CYS A 10 -20.40 -6.78 -8.51
N VAL A 11 -21.02 -7.97 -8.44
CA VAL A 11 -20.60 -9.09 -7.57
C VAL A 11 -19.24 -9.68 -8.00
N GLY A 12 -18.90 -9.61 -9.29
CA GLY A 12 -17.65 -10.17 -9.83
C GLY A 12 -16.37 -9.45 -9.35
N LYS A 13 -16.44 -8.16 -9.00
CA LYS A 13 -15.26 -7.31 -8.74
C LYS A 13 -14.79 -7.35 -7.28
N LEU A 14 -15.71 -7.57 -6.35
CA LEU A 14 -15.40 -7.86 -4.94
C LEU A 14 -14.60 -9.17 -4.79
N ARG A 15 -14.64 -10.09 -5.76
CA ARG A 15 -13.82 -11.32 -5.70
C ARG A 15 -12.33 -11.02 -5.73
N GLY A 16 -11.89 -10.01 -6.50
CA GLY A 16 -10.49 -9.62 -6.58
C GLY A 16 -9.97 -9.02 -5.26
N VAL A 17 -10.70 -8.04 -4.72
CA VAL A 17 -10.39 -7.45 -3.40
C VAL A 17 -10.45 -8.53 -2.33
N ASN A 18 -11.48 -9.38 -2.33
CA ASN A 18 -11.57 -10.50 -1.39
C ASN A 18 -10.41 -11.49 -1.55
N PHE A 19 -9.85 -11.68 -2.75
CA PHE A 19 -8.68 -12.51 -2.95
C PHE A 19 -7.44 -11.88 -2.31
N THR A 20 -7.16 -10.60 -2.57
CA THR A 20 -6.06 -9.86 -1.94
C THR A 20 -6.22 -9.82 -0.42
N LEU A 21 -7.42 -9.59 0.09
CA LEU A 21 -7.71 -9.62 1.53
C LEU A 21 -7.51 -11.01 2.14
N LYS A 22 -7.88 -12.08 1.43
CA LYS A 22 -7.60 -13.46 1.86
C LYS A 22 -6.10 -13.72 1.86
N LEU A 23 -5.36 -13.25 0.86
CA LEU A 23 -3.91 -13.38 0.81
C LEU A 23 -3.25 -12.62 1.96
N CYS A 24 -3.62 -11.35 2.19
CA CYS A 24 -3.17 -10.60 3.37
C CYS A 24 -3.54 -11.32 4.67
N SER A 25 -4.70 -11.98 4.72
CA SER A 25 -5.10 -12.73 5.89
C SER A 25 -4.22 -13.94 6.15
N LEU A 26 -3.94 -14.72 5.10
CA LEU A 26 -2.99 -15.84 5.16
C LEU A 26 -1.60 -15.37 5.60
N LEU A 27 -1.15 -14.21 5.15
CA LEU A 27 0.13 -13.63 5.54
C LEU A 27 0.14 -13.06 6.98
N GLY A 28 -0.97 -13.10 7.70
CA GLY A 28 -1.09 -12.60 9.07
C GLY A 28 -1.29 -11.09 9.18
N ILE A 29 -1.64 -10.43 8.07
CA ILE A 29 -1.58 -8.99 7.93
C ILE A 29 -2.94 -8.32 8.10
N VAL A 30 -4.03 -8.96 7.66
CA VAL A 30 -5.38 -8.37 7.70
C VAL A 30 -6.40 -9.40 8.11
N SER A 31 -7.29 -9.04 9.03
CA SER A 31 -8.38 -9.91 9.44
C SER A 31 -9.59 -9.81 8.49
N VAL A 32 -9.91 -10.89 7.77
CA VAL A 32 -11.19 -11.00 7.03
C VAL A 32 -12.38 -11.18 7.98
N ASN A 33 -12.15 -11.78 9.15
CA ASN A 33 -13.16 -11.96 10.19
C ASN A 33 -12.66 -11.40 11.54
N PRO A 34 -12.96 -10.12 11.85
CA PRO A 34 -12.40 -9.39 13.01
C PRO A 34 -12.70 -10.03 14.38
N LYS A 35 -13.74 -10.87 14.44
CA LYS A 35 -14.17 -11.57 15.67
C LYS A 35 -13.50 -12.93 15.87
N CYS A 36 -12.75 -13.44 14.88
CA CYS A 36 -12.15 -14.76 14.94
C CYS A 36 -10.95 -14.78 15.91
N ARG A 37 -11.11 -15.36 17.10
CA ARG A 37 -10.04 -15.49 18.11
C ARG A 37 -8.88 -16.36 17.63
N ALA A 38 -9.17 -17.45 16.91
CA ALA A 38 -8.13 -18.33 16.34
C ALA A 38 -7.23 -17.57 15.37
N TYR A 39 -7.79 -16.68 14.55
CA TYR A 39 -7.02 -15.83 13.65
C TYR A 39 -6.13 -14.83 14.41
N LYS A 40 -6.64 -14.22 15.48
CA LYS A 40 -5.82 -13.33 16.32
C LYS A 40 -4.64 -14.08 16.96
N MET A 41 -4.86 -15.30 17.44
CA MET A 41 -3.77 -16.14 17.97
C MET A 41 -2.75 -16.50 16.89
N TYR A 42 -3.21 -16.86 15.68
CA TYR A 42 -2.34 -17.10 14.53
C TYR A 42 -1.44 -15.88 14.23
N VAL A 43 -2.04 -14.68 14.16
CA VAL A 43 -1.28 -13.44 13.92
C VAL A 43 -0.31 -13.13 15.06
N LEU A 44 -0.69 -13.37 16.31
CA LEU A 44 0.21 -13.20 17.45
C LEU A 44 1.43 -14.11 17.34
N VAL A 45 1.24 -15.38 16.99
CA VAL A 45 2.34 -16.33 16.78
C VAL A 45 3.24 -15.88 15.63
N LEU A 46 2.67 -15.40 14.52
CA LEU A 46 3.46 -14.86 13.40
C LEU A 46 4.26 -13.62 13.80
N VAL A 47 3.67 -12.69 14.56
CA VAL A 47 4.37 -11.48 15.02
C VAL A 47 5.53 -11.84 15.94
N VAL A 48 5.30 -12.70 16.93
CA VAL A 48 6.36 -13.15 17.85
C VAL A 48 7.45 -13.90 17.09
N GLY A 49 7.07 -14.81 16.18
CA GLY A 49 8.00 -15.55 15.34
C GLY A 49 8.81 -14.64 14.41
N SER A 50 8.19 -13.60 13.84
CA SER A 50 8.84 -12.61 12.98
C SER A 50 9.91 -11.82 13.73
N VAL A 51 9.60 -11.34 14.94
CA VAL A 51 10.57 -10.64 15.79
C VAL A 51 11.71 -11.57 16.22
N ALA A 52 11.38 -12.79 16.67
CA ALA A 52 12.40 -13.77 17.08
C ALA A 52 13.33 -14.16 15.92
N ALA A 53 12.77 -14.37 14.71
CA ALA A 53 13.54 -14.67 13.52
C ALA A 53 14.42 -13.51 13.06
N TRP A 54 13.94 -12.26 13.18
CA TRP A 54 14.77 -11.07 12.97
C TRP A 54 15.93 -11.01 13.98
N MET A 55 15.67 -11.21 15.28
CA MET A 55 16.71 -11.22 16.31
C MET A 55 17.75 -12.30 16.05
N HIS A 56 17.32 -13.50 15.67
CA HIS A 56 18.22 -14.60 15.31
C HIS A 56 19.05 -14.28 14.06
N SER A 57 18.42 -13.75 13.00
CA SER A 57 19.12 -13.28 11.80
C SER A 57 20.16 -12.21 12.13
N ALA A 58 19.82 -11.24 12.97
CA ALA A 58 20.73 -10.20 13.42
C ALA A 58 21.91 -10.76 14.21
N TYR A 59 21.67 -11.73 15.10
CA TYR A 59 22.71 -12.42 15.85
C TYR A 59 23.67 -13.19 14.94
N GLU A 60 23.13 -14.02 14.03
CA GLU A 60 23.92 -14.81 13.09
C GLU A 60 24.77 -13.91 12.19
N LYS A 61 24.21 -12.81 11.68
CA LYS A 61 24.97 -11.83 10.89
C LYS A 61 26.11 -11.21 11.68
N ASN A 62 25.88 -10.85 12.94
CA ASN A 62 26.92 -10.27 13.79
C ASN A 62 27.98 -11.28 14.24
N HIS A 63 27.69 -12.58 14.24
CA HIS A 63 28.65 -13.59 14.68
C HIS A 63 29.40 -14.24 13.50
N SER A 64 28.71 -14.53 12.42
CA SER A 64 29.27 -15.24 11.24
C SER A 64 29.85 -14.30 10.18
N LEU A 65 29.40 -13.04 10.13
CA LEU A 65 29.78 -12.08 9.07
C LEU A 65 30.69 -10.96 9.56
N PHE A 66 30.93 -10.90 10.87
CA PHE A 66 31.84 -9.95 11.47
C PHE A 66 33.28 -10.22 11.02
N GLY A 67 33.91 -9.20 10.44
CA GLY A 67 35.24 -9.31 9.82
C GLY A 67 35.25 -9.68 8.34
N LYS A 68 34.12 -10.16 7.78
CA LYS A 68 33.98 -10.43 6.33
C LYS A 68 33.43 -9.23 5.54
N TYR A 69 32.60 -8.42 6.19
CA TYR A 69 32.03 -7.20 5.61
C TYR A 69 32.40 -5.98 6.44
N THR A 70 32.28 -4.80 5.83
CA THR A 70 32.51 -3.54 6.52
C THR A 70 31.47 -3.33 7.60
N VAL A 71 31.87 -2.69 8.71
CA VAL A 71 30.96 -2.34 9.83
C VAL A 71 29.78 -1.51 9.33
N TYR A 72 30.00 -0.63 8.36
CA TYR A 72 28.96 0.20 7.76
C TYR A 72 27.88 -0.62 7.03
N MET A 73 28.27 -1.65 6.28
CA MET A 73 27.33 -2.55 5.60
C MET A 73 26.48 -3.32 6.62
N LEU A 74 27.09 -3.85 7.68
CA LEU A 74 26.38 -4.57 8.75
C LEU A 74 25.37 -3.66 9.47
N ILE A 75 25.76 -2.43 9.81
CA ILE A 75 24.87 -1.45 10.44
C ILE A 75 23.68 -1.12 9.52
N ALA A 76 23.91 -0.85 8.23
CA ALA A 76 22.84 -0.53 7.29
C ALA A 76 21.86 -1.70 7.08
N ASP A 77 22.37 -2.94 7.00
CA ASP A 77 21.53 -4.14 6.88
C ASP A 77 20.71 -4.42 8.15
N GLN A 78 21.29 -4.19 9.33
CA GLN A 78 20.60 -4.32 10.62
C GLN A 78 19.48 -3.29 10.76
N ILE A 79 19.77 -2.01 10.45
CA ILE A 79 18.79 -0.93 10.52
C ILE A 79 17.64 -1.19 9.55
N SER A 80 17.92 -1.51 8.29
CA SER A 80 16.88 -1.79 7.30
C SER A 80 16.04 -3.00 7.69
N SER A 81 16.66 -4.11 8.11
CA SER A 81 15.95 -5.30 8.57
C SER A 81 15.08 -5.03 9.80
N PHE A 82 15.56 -4.20 10.74
CA PHE A 82 14.79 -3.79 11.92
C PHE A 82 13.54 -3.00 11.52
N PHE A 83 13.68 -1.98 10.67
CA PHE A 83 12.54 -1.18 10.24
C PHE A 83 11.55 -1.95 9.37
N LEU A 84 12.02 -2.92 8.59
CA LEU A 84 11.15 -3.85 7.86
C LEU A 84 10.33 -4.73 8.81
N CYS A 85 10.97 -5.31 9.83
CA CYS A 85 10.29 -6.07 10.87
C CYS A 85 9.27 -5.20 11.62
N MET A 86 9.65 -3.98 12.01
CA MET A 86 8.74 -3.06 12.71
C MET A 86 7.56 -2.64 11.83
N ALA A 87 7.78 -2.39 10.53
CA ALA A 87 6.70 -2.05 9.60
C ALA A 87 5.68 -3.20 9.48
N THR A 88 6.14 -4.43 9.23
CA THR A 88 5.26 -5.60 9.09
C THR A 88 4.50 -5.92 10.38
N VAL A 89 5.18 -5.84 11.53
CA VAL A 89 4.56 -6.03 12.85
C VAL A 89 3.55 -4.93 13.15
N ALA A 90 3.90 -3.66 12.89
CA ALA A 90 3.00 -2.53 13.13
C ALA A 90 1.71 -2.67 12.33
N VAL A 91 1.78 -2.99 11.03
CA VAL A 91 0.58 -3.20 10.21
C VAL A 91 -0.25 -4.36 10.75
N SER A 92 0.38 -5.49 11.08
CA SER A 92 -0.33 -6.67 11.57
C SER A 92 -1.03 -6.38 12.91
N ILE A 93 -0.39 -5.64 13.80
CA ILE A 93 -0.98 -5.26 15.09
C ILE A 93 -2.13 -4.26 14.89
N THR A 94 -1.91 -3.20 14.10
CA THR A 94 -2.92 -2.15 13.89
C THR A 94 -4.15 -2.71 13.21
N SER A 95 -3.99 -3.54 12.18
CA SER A 95 -5.10 -4.06 11.39
C SER A 95 -5.86 -5.21 12.05
N VAL A 96 -5.25 -5.99 12.97
CA VAL A 96 -5.87 -7.19 13.56
C VAL A 96 -6.33 -6.97 15.00
N PHE A 97 -5.62 -6.12 15.76
CA PHE A 97 -5.91 -5.92 17.18
C PHE A 97 -6.50 -4.55 17.47
N ILE A 98 -5.93 -3.48 16.89
CA ILE A 98 -6.33 -2.10 17.23
C ILE A 98 -7.57 -1.68 16.42
N TYR A 99 -7.54 -1.88 15.11
CA TYR A 99 -8.58 -1.45 14.16
C TYR A 99 -9.11 -2.59 13.27
N PRO A 100 -9.56 -3.72 13.86
CA PRO A 100 -9.93 -4.92 13.11
C PRO A 100 -11.11 -4.73 12.15
N GLU A 101 -11.99 -3.77 12.41
CA GLU A 101 -13.17 -3.53 11.59
C GLU A 101 -12.96 -2.44 10.53
N LYS A 102 -11.96 -1.57 10.68
CA LYS A 102 -11.81 -0.37 9.83
C LYS A 102 -11.59 -0.74 8.38
N LEU A 103 -10.81 -1.78 8.09
CA LEU A 103 -10.53 -2.17 6.71
C LEU A 103 -11.78 -2.71 5.98
N LEU A 104 -12.63 -3.45 6.70
CA LEU A 104 -13.94 -3.88 6.18
C LEU A 104 -14.90 -2.69 6.03
N GLN A 105 -14.86 -1.74 6.96
CA GLN A 105 -15.63 -0.50 6.88
C GLN A 105 -15.22 0.32 5.65
N THR A 106 -13.91 0.50 5.37
CA THR A 106 -13.40 1.16 4.16
C THR A 106 -13.98 0.54 2.90
N VAL A 107 -13.95 -0.78 2.75
CA VAL A 107 -14.51 -1.49 1.58
C VAL A 107 -16.02 -1.29 1.48
N LYS A 108 -16.75 -1.33 2.61
CA LYS A 108 -18.20 -1.09 2.64
C LYS A 108 -18.55 0.36 2.27
N SER A 109 -17.81 1.34 2.79
CA SER A 109 -18.00 2.76 2.52
C SER A 109 -17.74 3.08 1.04
N LEU A 110 -16.64 2.57 0.46
CA LEU A 110 -16.38 2.69 -0.99
C LEU A 110 -17.53 2.10 -1.82
N ARG A 111 -18.07 0.95 -1.42
CA ARG A 111 -19.20 0.33 -2.11
C ARG A 111 -20.49 1.16 -2.02
N ASN A 112 -20.77 1.73 -0.85
CA ASN A 112 -21.94 2.58 -0.67
C ASN A 112 -21.80 3.86 -1.49
N PHE A 113 -20.60 4.42 -1.55
CA PHE A 113 -20.27 5.58 -2.36
C PHE A 113 -20.54 5.32 -3.86
N ASP A 114 -20.08 4.19 -4.39
CA ASP A 114 -20.32 3.81 -5.80
C ASP A 114 -21.82 3.67 -6.12
N LYS A 115 -22.59 3.12 -5.16
CA LYS A 115 -24.05 3.00 -5.31
C LYS A 115 -24.73 4.36 -5.38
N ILE A 116 -24.32 5.31 -4.54
CA ILE A 116 -24.93 6.64 -4.49
C ILE A 116 -24.63 7.43 -5.77
N LEU A 117 -23.41 7.34 -6.28
CA LEU A 117 -23.00 8.05 -7.50
C LEU A 117 -23.47 7.38 -8.81
N GLY A 118 -24.04 6.17 -8.73
CA GLY A 118 -24.50 5.45 -9.92
C GLY A 118 -23.36 5.12 -10.91
N ILE A 119 -22.11 5.04 -10.44
CA ILE A 119 -20.95 4.79 -11.30
C ILE A 119 -21.09 3.39 -11.89
N PRO A 120 -21.18 3.23 -13.23
CA PRO A 120 -21.16 1.92 -13.85
C PRO A 120 -19.81 1.28 -13.53
N CYS A 121 -19.84 0.18 -12.77
CA CYS A 121 -18.67 -0.55 -12.28
C CYS A 121 -17.62 -0.70 -13.43
N PRO A 122 -16.42 -0.06 -13.38
CA PRO A 122 -15.65 0.13 -14.62
C PRO A 122 -14.59 -0.95 -14.96
N LEU A 123 -14.09 -1.78 -14.03
CA LEU A 123 -13.04 -2.77 -14.36
C LEU A 123 -13.46 -4.25 -14.29
N GLU A 124 -13.43 -4.99 -15.40
CA GLU A 124 -13.71 -6.44 -15.40
C GLU A 124 -12.74 -7.22 -14.49
N LEU A 125 -13.22 -8.31 -13.86
CA LEU A 125 -12.42 -9.17 -12.96
C LEU A 125 -11.07 -9.60 -13.57
N LYS A 126 -11.05 -9.83 -14.90
CA LYS A 126 -9.84 -10.20 -15.65
C LYS A 126 -8.73 -9.15 -15.53
N HIS A 127 -9.07 -7.87 -15.65
CA HIS A 127 -8.08 -6.77 -15.54
C HIS A 127 -7.50 -6.68 -14.13
N TYR A 128 -8.33 -6.90 -13.11
CA TYR A 128 -7.87 -6.95 -11.72
C TYR A 128 -6.92 -8.12 -11.47
N LEU A 129 -7.26 -9.32 -11.95
CA LEU A 129 -6.40 -10.50 -11.81
C LEU A 129 -5.08 -10.33 -12.56
N MET A 130 -5.10 -9.74 -13.76
CA MET A 130 -3.86 -9.41 -14.49
C MET A 130 -2.99 -8.43 -13.72
N PHE A 131 -3.58 -7.38 -13.14
CA PHE A 131 -2.86 -6.41 -12.31
C PHE A 131 -2.25 -7.06 -11.05
N LEU A 132 -2.99 -7.97 -10.41
CA LEU A 132 -2.52 -8.71 -9.24
C LEU A 132 -1.38 -9.68 -9.58
N CYS A 133 -1.52 -10.48 -10.65
CA CYS A 133 -0.47 -11.38 -11.11
C CYS A 133 0.80 -10.61 -11.50
N PHE A 134 0.65 -9.52 -12.25
CA PHE A 134 1.77 -8.67 -12.64
C PHE A 134 2.45 -8.03 -11.42
N GLY A 135 1.67 -7.53 -10.46
CA GLY A 135 2.19 -6.99 -9.20
C GLY A 135 3.00 -8.02 -8.41
N HIS A 136 2.50 -9.26 -8.28
CA HIS A 136 3.25 -10.32 -7.61
C HIS A 136 4.52 -10.74 -8.36
N ILE A 137 4.50 -10.78 -9.69
CA ILE A 137 5.71 -11.04 -10.49
C ILE A 137 6.76 -9.96 -10.21
N LEU A 138 6.36 -8.69 -10.21
CA LEU A 138 7.27 -7.58 -9.92
C LEU A 138 7.88 -7.66 -8.51
N ILE A 139 7.12 -8.10 -7.50
CA ILE A 139 7.62 -8.27 -6.12
C ILE A 139 8.52 -9.52 -5.99
N LEU A 140 8.15 -10.62 -6.64
CA LEU A 140 8.86 -11.89 -6.50
C LEU A 140 10.18 -11.92 -7.28
N THR A 141 10.25 -11.23 -8.42
CA THR A 141 11.44 -11.18 -9.27
C THR A 141 12.70 -10.71 -8.52
N PRO A 142 12.72 -9.55 -7.84
CA PRO A 142 13.89 -9.08 -7.09
C PRO A 142 14.24 -10.02 -5.93
N ILE A 143 13.25 -10.60 -5.25
CA ILE A 143 13.48 -11.60 -4.18
C ILE A 143 14.16 -12.85 -4.73
N ILE A 144 13.72 -13.36 -5.89
CA ILE A 144 14.29 -14.55 -6.53
C ILE A 144 15.72 -14.26 -7.01
N ILE A 145 15.96 -13.08 -7.60
CA ILE A 145 17.28 -12.64 -8.05
C ILE A 145 18.25 -12.50 -6.84
N ASP A 146 17.78 -11.91 -5.75
CA ASP A 146 18.53 -11.80 -4.49
C ASP A 146 18.88 -13.19 -3.95
N ALA A 147 17.87 -14.06 -3.82
CA ALA A 147 18.05 -15.44 -3.35
C ALA A 147 19.04 -16.23 -4.19
N TRP A 148 18.91 -16.15 -5.51
CA TRP A 148 19.81 -16.80 -6.45
C TRP A 148 21.24 -16.28 -6.31
N THR A 149 21.43 -14.96 -6.25
CA THR A 149 22.75 -14.34 -6.14
C THR A 149 23.47 -14.75 -4.86
N TRP A 150 22.79 -14.66 -3.71
CA TRP A 150 23.39 -15.02 -2.43
C TRP A 150 23.67 -16.52 -2.32
N THR A 151 22.72 -17.36 -2.77
CA THR A 151 22.87 -18.82 -2.70
C THR A 151 23.97 -19.33 -3.64
N SER A 152 24.05 -18.80 -4.86
CA SER A 152 25.08 -19.20 -5.83
C SER A 152 26.48 -18.73 -5.44
N SER A 153 26.60 -17.60 -4.73
CA SER A 153 27.90 -17.00 -4.41
C SER A 153 28.45 -17.45 -3.06
N LEU A 154 27.59 -17.58 -2.04
CA LEU A 154 28.00 -17.84 -0.65
C LEU A 154 27.35 -19.09 -0.05
N GLY A 155 26.51 -19.78 -0.82
CA GLY A 155 25.79 -20.98 -0.39
C GLY A 155 24.52 -20.70 0.42
N PHE A 156 23.68 -21.72 0.54
CA PHE A 156 22.40 -21.63 1.24
C PHE A 156 22.56 -21.34 2.74
N GLY A 157 23.62 -21.84 3.37
CA GLY A 157 23.90 -21.58 4.79
C GLY A 157 23.97 -20.08 5.10
N PHE A 158 24.65 -19.31 4.24
CA PHE A 158 24.69 -17.86 4.33
C PHE A 158 23.32 -17.22 4.06
N TYR A 159 22.68 -17.61 2.95
CA TYR A 159 21.39 -17.07 2.54
C TYR A 159 20.28 -17.30 3.58
N SER A 160 20.37 -18.37 4.38
CA SER A 160 19.40 -18.69 5.44
C SER A 160 19.18 -17.52 6.41
N THR A 161 20.22 -16.71 6.66
CA THR A 161 20.15 -15.51 7.51
C THR A 161 19.33 -14.37 6.89
N TYR A 162 19.06 -14.40 5.59
CA TYR A 162 18.30 -13.40 4.84
C TYR A 162 16.88 -13.84 4.46
N VAL A 163 16.53 -15.12 4.67
CA VAL A 163 15.20 -15.67 4.34
C VAL A 163 14.08 -14.89 5.02
N ILE A 164 14.24 -14.58 6.32
CA ILE A 164 13.23 -13.84 7.07
C ILE A 164 13.01 -12.42 6.50
N ARG A 165 14.09 -11.74 6.12
CA ARG A 165 14.04 -10.41 5.48
C ARG A 165 13.21 -10.48 4.20
N ASN A 166 13.42 -11.48 3.37
CA ASN A 166 12.71 -11.65 2.10
C ASN A 166 11.23 -12.00 2.29
N ILE A 167 10.90 -12.81 3.30
CA ILE A 167 9.50 -13.10 3.68
C ILE A 167 8.80 -11.83 4.17
N GLN A 168 9.43 -11.07 5.06
CA GLN A 168 8.89 -9.81 5.57
C GLN A 168 8.75 -8.76 4.47
N TYR A 169 9.71 -8.71 3.54
CA TYR A 169 9.65 -7.84 2.37
C TYR A 169 8.44 -8.18 1.51
N TYR A 170 8.23 -9.46 1.20
CA TYR A 170 7.05 -9.90 0.47
C TYR A 170 5.75 -9.52 1.19
N GLN A 171 5.65 -9.76 2.51
CA GLN A 171 4.50 -9.34 3.31
C GLN A 171 4.25 -7.84 3.19
N LEU A 172 5.30 -7.03 3.34
CA LEU A 172 5.21 -5.58 3.23
C LEU A 172 4.76 -5.13 1.83
N SER A 173 5.33 -5.70 0.78
CA SER A 173 4.98 -5.34 -0.60
C SER A 173 3.53 -5.70 -0.95
N VAL A 174 3.00 -6.80 -0.41
CA VAL A 174 1.56 -7.13 -0.54
C VAL A 174 0.66 -6.12 0.18
N ILE A 175 1.09 -5.63 1.35
CA ILE A 175 0.39 -4.53 2.05
C ILE A 175 0.39 -3.26 1.23
N LEU A 176 1.58 -2.85 0.75
CA LEU A 176 1.74 -1.64 -0.05
C LEU A 176 0.88 -1.71 -1.30
N PHE A 177 0.83 -2.86 -1.96
CA PHE A 177 -0.06 -3.08 -3.10
C PHE A 177 -1.55 -2.87 -2.74
N LEU A 178 -2.01 -3.43 -1.62
CA LEU A 178 -3.39 -3.22 -1.14
C LEU A 178 -3.67 -1.76 -0.82
N TRP A 179 -2.72 -1.07 -0.18
CA TRP A 179 -2.85 0.33 0.18
C TRP A 179 -2.86 1.24 -1.05
N PHE A 180 -1.95 1.03 -2.01
CA PHE A 180 -1.94 1.71 -3.30
C PHE A 180 -3.24 1.51 -4.06
N TRP A 181 -3.80 0.30 -4.02
CA TRP A 181 -5.10 0.03 -4.62
C TRP A 181 -6.20 0.88 -3.96
N PHE A 182 -6.27 0.93 -2.62
CA PHE A 182 -7.23 1.80 -1.92
C PHE A 182 -7.05 3.26 -2.29
N ALA A 183 -5.80 3.76 -2.31
CA ALA A 183 -5.51 5.15 -2.65
C ALA A 183 -5.98 5.49 -4.08
N MET A 184 -5.68 4.64 -5.06
CA MET A 184 -6.13 4.82 -6.45
C MET A 184 -7.66 4.83 -6.57
N GLU A 185 -8.34 3.96 -5.81
CA GLU A 185 -9.80 3.92 -5.79
C GLU A 185 -10.40 5.19 -5.15
N ILE A 186 -9.81 5.71 -4.08
CA ILE A 186 -10.22 6.96 -3.44
C ILE A 186 -10.02 8.15 -4.40
N ILE A 187 -8.84 8.27 -5.04
CA ILE A 187 -8.53 9.35 -6.00
C ILE A 187 -9.53 9.37 -7.16
N LYS A 188 -9.87 8.20 -7.74
CA LYS A 188 -10.88 8.12 -8.81
C LYS A 188 -12.22 8.71 -8.38
N ARG A 189 -12.62 8.47 -7.13
CA ARG A 189 -13.89 8.95 -6.57
C ARG A 189 -13.88 10.44 -6.31
N PHE A 190 -12.78 10.98 -5.76
CA PHE A 190 -12.58 12.43 -5.67
C PHE A 190 -12.62 13.11 -7.03
N LYS A 191 -11.98 12.52 -8.06
CA LYS A 191 -12.06 13.04 -9.43
C LYS A 191 -13.50 13.10 -9.96
N ILE A 192 -14.29 12.04 -9.75
CA ILE A 192 -15.70 12.02 -10.16
C ILE A 192 -16.51 13.08 -9.40
N LEU A 193 -16.25 13.27 -8.11
CA LEU A 193 -16.90 14.33 -7.34
C LEU A 193 -16.51 15.72 -7.86
N ASN A 194 -15.23 15.95 -8.16
CA ASN A 194 -14.74 17.20 -8.73
C ASN A 194 -15.43 17.49 -10.08
N ASP A 195 -15.54 16.49 -10.96
CA ASP A 195 -16.24 16.62 -12.26
C ASP A 195 -17.74 16.93 -12.08
N ILE A 196 -18.39 16.35 -11.06
CA ILE A 196 -19.80 16.63 -10.74
C ILE A 196 -19.94 18.06 -10.19
N LEU A 197 -19.06 18.46 -9.28
CA LEU A 197 -19.06 19.78 -8.68
C LEU A 197 -18.82 20.87 -9.73
N GLU A 198 -17.85 20.68 -10.62
CA GLU A 198 -17.58 21.59 -11.73
C GLU A 198 -18.82 21.78 -12.61
N LYS A 199 -19.52 20.70 -12.98
CA LYS A 199 -20.78 20.77 -13.75
C LYS A 199 -21.90 21.50 -13.01
N VAL A 200 -21.97 21.38 -11.68
CA VAL A 200 -22.96 22.09 -10.87
C VAL A 200 -22.62 23.58 -10.79
N VAL A 201 -21.35 23.94 -10.57
CA VAL A 201 -20.88 25.33 -10.45
C VAL A 201 -20.92 26.09 -11.77
N THR A 202 -20.53 25.44 -12.88
CA THR A 202 -20.54 26.02 -14.24
C THR A 202 -21.91 26.00 -14.90
N SER A 203 -22.93 25.43 -14.25
CA SER A 203 -24.29 25.44 -14.78
C SER A 203 -24.76 26.89 -14.96
N PRO A 204 -25.33 27.26 -16.12
CA PRO A 204 -25.68 28.64 -16.47
C PRO A 204 -26.60 29.33 -15.46
N TYR A 205 -27.32 28.57 -14.62
CA TYR A 205 -28.16 29.09 -13.55
C TYR A 205 -27.40 29.80 -12.41
N ILE A 206 -26.14 29.47 -12.13
CA ILE A 206 -25.32 30.23 -11.14
C ILE A 206 -24.78 31.51 -11.78
N LEU A 207 -24.27 31.41 -13.01
CA LEU A 207 -23.71 32.54 -13.76
C LEU A 207 -24.78 33.60 -14.08
N LEU A 208 -26.02 33.19 -14.42
CA LEU A 208 -27.13 34.10 -14.70
C LEU A 208 -27.78 34.72 -13.46
N ASN A 209 -27.67 34.10 -12.28
CA ASN A 209 -28.24 34.65 -11.04
C ASN A 209 -27.42 35.80 -10.43
N ILE A 210 -26.18 36.00 -10.89
CA ILE A 210 -25.39 37.19 -10.51
C ILE A 210 -25.97 38.44 -11.18
N ASP A 211 -26.56 38.32 -12.38
CA ASP A 211 -27.18 39.43 -13.12
C ASP A 211 -28.69 39.61 -12.89
N LEU A 212 -29.42 38.58 -12.42
CA LEU A 212 -30.87 38.59 -12.29
C LEU A 212 -31.39 38.92 -10.87
N LYS A 213 -30.83 39.96 -10.23
CA LYS A 213 -31.38 40.54 -8.98
C LYS A 213 -32.83 41.09 -9.09
N ARG A 214 -33.49 40.95 -10.26
CA ARG A 214 -34.74 41.64 -10.62
C ARG A 214 -36.00 40.76 -10.70
N ASN A 215 -35.92 39.43 -10.77
CA ASN A 215 -37.11 38.55 -10.85
C ASN A 215 -37.22 37.60 -9.63
N ARG A 216 -37.86 38.09 -8.55
CA ARG A 216 -37.83 37.45 -7.22
C ARG A 216 -38.75 36.25 -6.98
N TYR A 217 -39.61 35.82 -7.92
CA TYR A 217 -40.64 34.82 -7.59
C TYR A 217 -40.60 33.50 -8.39
N SER A 218 -39.92 33.42 -9.54
CA SER A 218 -39.78 32.13 -10.26
C SER A 218 -38.51 31.34 -9.93
N ASN A 219 -37.49 31.99 -9.33
CA ASN A 219 -36.16 31.39 -9.16
C ASN A 219 -35.92 30.73 -7.78
N SER A 220 -36.86 30.84 -6.83
CA SER A 220 -36.68 30.27 -5.48
C SER A 220 -36.65 28.75 -5.47
N PHE A 221 -37.46 28.10 -6.31
CA PHE A 221 -37.56 26.63 -6.34
C PHE A 221 -36.35 25.97 -7.00
N GLU A 222 -35.73 26.62 -7.98
CA GLU A 222 -34.49 26.14 -8.60
C GLU A 222 -33.28 26.39 -7.71
N PHE A 223 -33.25 27.51 -6.98
CA PHE A 223 -32.23 27.80 -5.98
C PHE A 223 -32.23 26.77 -4.84
N VAL A 224 -33.41 26.43 -4.29
CA VAL A 224 -33.55 25.39 -3.24
C VAL A 224 -33.08 24.02 -3.73
N LYS A 225 -33.41 23.63 -4.98
CA LYS A 225 -32.93 22.38 -5.59
C LYS A 225 -31.41 22.37 -5.80
N MET A 226 -30.81 23.53 -6.06
CA MET A 226 -29.37 23.66 -6.23
C MET A 226 -28.64 23.59 -4.89
N GLU A 227 -29.15 24.25 -3.86
CA GLU A 227 -28.64 24.17 -2.49
C GLU A 227 -28.69 22.72 -1.97
N GLU A 228 -29.79 22.01 -2.23
CA GLU A 228 -29.92 20.59 -1.89
C GLU A 228 -28.88 19.71 -2.63
N LYS A 229 -28.62 19.98 -3.92
CA LYS A 229 -27.57 19.29 -4.69
C LYS A 229 -26.17 19.56 -4.14
N ILE A 230 -25.84 20.81 -3.81
CA ILE A 230 -24.54 21.17 -3.22
C ILE A 230 -24.37 20.51 -1.85
N LYS A 231 -25.42 20.51 -1.01
CA LYS A 231 -25.41 19.83 0.29
C LYS A 231 -25.19 18.33 0.15
N ASN A 232 -25.83 17.68 -0.83
CA ASN A 232 -25.63 16.27 -1.12
C ASN A 232 -24.20 15.96 -1.60
N ILE A 233 -23.64 16.82 -2.46
CA ILE A 233 -22.25 16.68 -2.92
C ILE A 233 -21.27 16.87 -1.74
N SER A 234 -21.47 17.89 -0.91
CA SER A 234 -20.66 18.10 0.30
C SER A 234 -20.71 16.91 1.25
N GLY A 235 -21.89 16.30 1.44
CA GLY A 235 -22.03 15.05 2.20
C GLY A 235 -21.21 13.89 1.62
N LEU A 236 -21.12 13.79 0.29
CA LEU A 236 -20.28 12.80 -0.38
C LEU A 236 -18.78 13.11 -0.22
N TYR A 237 -18.35 14.36 -0.32
CA TYR A 237 -16.96 14.75 -0.05
C TYR A 237 -16.55 14.38 1.37
N ASN A 238 -17.36 14.74 2.38
CA ASN A 238 -17.08 14.38 3.77
C ASN A 238 -16.98 12.85 3.93
N GLY A 239 -17.89 12.09 3.32
CA GLY A 239 -17.81 10.63 3.34
C GLY A 239 -16.57 10.06 2.64
N ALA A 240 -16.03 10.74 1.61
CA ALA A 240 -14.77 10.35 0.98
C ALA A 240 -13.57 10.66 1.89
N CYS A 241 -13.58 11.79 2.61
CA CYS A 241 -12.60 12.12 3.63
C CYS A 241 -12.61 11.11 4.78
N ASP A 242 -13.79 10.70 5.27
CA ASP A 242 -13.93 9.66 6.31
C ASP A 242 -13.26 8.34 5.87
N ILE A 243 -13.34 7.99 4.57
CA ILE A 243 -12.67 6.80 4.02
C ILE A 243 -11.14 6.97 4.07
N VAL A 244 -10.62 8.16 3.78
CA VAL A 244 -9.17 8.47 3.90
C VAL A 244 -8.71 8.31 5.33
N ASP A 245 -9.46 8.85 6.30
CA ASP A 245 -9.14 8.75 7.73
C ASP A 245 -9.11 7.29 8.19
N LEU A 246 -10.08 6.47 7.78
CA LEU A 246 -10.09 5.04 8.07
C LEU A 246 -8.84 4.31 7.55
N VAL A 247 -8.38 4.65 6.34
CA VAL A 247 -7.15 4.08 5.75
C VAL A 247 -5.91 4.56 6.51
N ASN A 248 -5.84 5.85 6.84
CA ASN A 248 -4.73 6.44 7.56
C ASN A 248 -4.61 5.86 8.99
N ASP A 249 -5.72 5.59 9.66
CA ASP A 249 -5.71 4.93 10.97
C ASP A 249 -5.07 3.54 10.95
N ILE A 250 -5.22 2.80 9.84
CA ILE A 250 -4.66 1.46 9.68
C ILE A 250 -3.17 1.52 9.32
N PHE A 251 -2.81 2.34 8.33
CA PHE A 251 -1.47 2.31 7.71
C PHE A 251 -0.55 3.47 8.13
N GLY A 252 -1.08 4.57 8.63
CA GLY A 252 -0.34 5.82 8.86
C GLY A 252 0.82 5.67 9.85
N LYS A 253 0.66 4.88 10.92
CA LYS A 253 1.78 4.60 11.85
C LYS A 253 2.86 3.72 11.23
N ALA A 254 2.46 2.74 10.42
CA ALA A 254 3.41 1.85 9.75
C ALA A 254 4.17 2.57 8.63
N LEU A 255 3.57 3.59 8.01
CA LEU A 255 4.18 4.41 6.97
C LEU A 255 5.57 4.92 7.36
N LEU A 256 5.72 5.42 8.59
CA LEU A 256 6.99 5.95 9.06
C LEU A 256 8.08 4.87 9.03
N PHE A 257 7.77 3.67 9.52
CA PHE A 257 8.70 2.54 9.49
C PHE A 257 9.02 2.11 8.06
N ILE A 258 8.02 2.13 7.16
CA ILE A 258 8.20 1.82 5.74
C ILE A 258 9.17 2.81 5.08
N ILE A 259 8.98 4.11 5.30
CA ILE A 259 9.84 5.14 4.72
C ILE A 259 11.28 4.98 5.21
N ILE A 260 11.48 4.79 6.53
CA ILE A 260 12.82 4.62 7.10
C ILE A 260 13.46 3.31 6.59
N PHE A 261 12.68 2.23 6.48
CA PHE A 261 13.13 0.99 5.84
C PHE A 261 13.63 1.24 4.43
N ILE A 262 12.84 1.89 3.57
CA ILE A 262 13.22 2.13 2.17
C ILE A 262 14.52 2.94 2.09
N ILE A 263 14.63 4.02 2.88
CA ILE A 263 15.84 4.87 2.91
C ILE A 263 17.07 4.06 3.34
N SER A 264 16.95 3.30 4.43
CA SER A 264 18.06 2.49 4.94
C SER A 264 18.43 1.32 4.02
N PHE A 265 17.46 0.77 3.29
CA PHE A 265 17.68 -0.30 2.32
C PHE A 265 18.34 0.21 1.03
N ILE A 266 17.96 1.39 0.54
CA ILE A 266 18.69 2.09 -0.53
C ILE A 266 20.13 2.35 -0.09
N LEU A 267 20.32 2.87 1.14
CA LEU A 267 21.64 3.13 1.69
C LEU A 267 22.50 1.86 1.75
N LEU A 268 21.93 0.72 2.17
CA LEU A 268 22.62 -0.58 2.17
C LEU A 268 23.17 -0.92 0.78
N TYR A 269 22.35 -0.88 -0.26
CA TYR A 269 22.78 -1.25 -1.62
C TYR A 269 23.74 -0.24 -2.24
N ILE A 270 23.63 1.05 -1.89
CA ILE A 270 24.64 2.06 -2.27
C ILE A 270 25.99 1.72 -1.61
N ILE A 271 26.00 1.35 -0.32
CA ILE A 271 27.23 0.94 0.37
C ILE A 271 27.84 -0.30 -0.30
N ILE A 272 27.03 -1.30 -0.64
CA ILE A 272 27.49 -2.51 -1.35
C ILE A 272 28.13 -2.13 -2.70
N LEU A 273 27.50 -1.24 -3.47
CA LEU A 273 28.05 -0.73 -4.73
C LEU A 273 29.37 0.01 -4.55
N ILE A 274 29.46 0.91 -3.55
CA ILE A 274 30.70 1.64 -3.26
C ILE A 274 31.81 0.66 -2.89
N ILE A 275 31.52 -0.34 -2.04
CA ILE A 275 32.51 -1.34 -1.63
C ILE A 275 32.99 -2.14 -2.85
N TYR A 276 32.07 -2.57 -3.70
CA TYR A 276 32.39 -3.32 -4.92
C TYR A 276 33.31 -2.53 -5.88
N ILE A 277 33.08 -1.23 -6.02
CA ILE A 277 33.86 -0.37 -6.94
C ILE A 277 35.21 0.04 -6.32
N SER A 278 35.23 0.35 -5.02
CA SER A 278 36.39 0.96 -4.35
C SER A 278 37.40 -0.04 -3.80
N PHE A 279 37.01 -1.30 -3.56
CA PHE A 279 37.92 -2.32 -3.03
C PHE A 279 38.19 -3.42 -4.05
N PRO A 280 39.44 -3.90 -4.18
CA PRO A 280 39.72 -5.04 -5.06
C PRO A 280 38.92 -6.26 -4.61
N LEU A 281 38.27 -6.96 -5.56
CA LEU A 281 37.43 -8.16 -5.32
C LEU A 281 38.11 -9.23 -4.44
N LYS A 282 39.44 -9.26 -4.40
CA LYS A 282 40.22 -10.18 -3.55
C LYS A 282 40.01 -9.97 -2.05
N TYR A 283 39.50 -8.81 -1.62
CA TYR A 283 39.31 -8.45 -0.20
C TYR A 283 37.85 -8.49 0.26
N VAL A 284 36.89 -8.74 -0.63
CA VAL A 284 35.47 -8.71 -0.28
C VAL A 284 34.78 -9.92 -0.90
N GLU A 285 34.15 -10.76 -0.07
CA GLU A 285 33.33 -11.91 -0.50
C GLU A 285 31.98 -11.42 -1.09
N LEU A 286 32.03 -10.70 -2.23
CA LEU A 286 30.87 -10.23 -2.98
C LEU A 286 30.76 -10.99 -4.31
N SER A 287 29.51 -11.26 -4.71
CA SER A 287 29.20 -11.83 -6.02
C SER A 287 29.57 -10.88 -7.16
N GLU A 288 29.99 -11.41 -8.31
CA GLU A 288 30.08 -10.63 -9.56
C GLU A 288 28.72 -10.01 -9.96
N ASN A 289 27.62 -10.62 -9.53
CA ASN A 289 26.27 -10.12 -9.79
C ASN A 289 25.83 -9.01 -8.81
N SER A 290 26.62 -8.68 -7.79
CA SER A 290 26.26 -7.70 -6.74
C SER A 290 25.87 -6.32 -7.29
N PRO A 291 26.53 -5.76 -8.33
CA PRO A 291 26.11 -4.49 -8.91
C PRO A 291 24.72 -4.54 -9.56
N ALA A 292 24.41 -5.63 -10.28
CA ALA A 292 23.11 -5.80 -10.92
C ALA A 292 22.00 -5.93 -9.88
N VAL A 293 22.22 -6.74 -8.84
CA VAL A 293 21.29 -6.89 -7.71
C VAL A 293 21.06 -5.55 -7.01
N SER A 294 22.13 -4.82 -6.71
CA SER A 294 22.06 -3.50 -6.07
C SER A 294 21.28 -2.50 -6.94
N GLY A 295 21.52 -2.50 -8.25
CA GLY A 295 20.80 -1.63 -9.20
C GLY A 295 19.30 -1.94 -9.25
N VAL A 296 18.92 -3.22 -9.29
CA VAL A 296 17.50 -3.64 -9.25
C VAL A 296 16.83 -3.15 -7.96
N TRP A 297 17.45 -3.40 -6.81
CA TRP A 297 16.88 -2.98 -5.53
C TRP A 297 16.80 -1.46 -5.39
N ILE A 298 17.82 -0.71 -5.81
CA ILE A 298 17.78 0.76 -5.78
C ILE A 298 16.64 1.28 -6.66
N LEU A 299 16.52 0.79 -7.90
CA LEU A 299 15.47 1.21 -8.83
C LEU A 299 14.07 0.90 -8.29
N GLU A 300 13.84 -0.32 -7.79
CA GLU A 300 12.55 -0.73 -7.22
C GLU A 300 12.15 0.17 -6.03
N ASN A 301 13.08 0.41 -5.11
CA ASN A 301 12.83 1.23 -3.93
C ASN A 301 12.61 2.70 -4.31
N PHE A 302 13.33 3.22 -5.30
CA PHE A 302 13.13 4.58 -5.81
C PHE A 302 11.75 4.75 -6.47
N VAL A 303 11.34 3.79 -7.32
CA VAL A 303 10.00 3.76 -7.92
C VAL A 303 8.92 3.70 -6.84
N SER A 304 9.14 2.93 -5.77
CA SER A 304 8.23 2.83 -4.63
C SER A 304 8.06 4.17 -3.90
N ILE A 305 9.14 4.94 -3.69
CA ILE A 305 9.08 6.28 -3.11
C ILE A 305 8.31 7.23 -4.02
N LEU A 306 8.59 7.23 -5.33
CA LEU A 306 7.91 8.10 -6.28
C LEU A 306 6.40 7.83 -6.32
N LEU A 307 5.99 6.55 -6.25
CA LEU A 307 4.58 6.16 -6.14
C LEU A 307 3.94 6.65 -4.84
N LEU A 308 4.63 6.49 -3.71
CA LEU A 308 4.16 7.00 -2.41
C LEU A 308 3.99 8.53 -2.41
N GLN A 309 4.95 9.25 -2.98
CA GLN A 309 4.90 10.71 -3.12
C GLN A 309 3.77 11.15 -4.04
N TYR A 310 3.61 10.51 -5.21
CA TYR A 310 2.53 10.80 -6.15
C TYR A 310 1.16 10.63 -5.49
N LEU A 311 0.95 9.56 -4.74
CA LEU A 311 -0.32 9.30 -4.07
C LEU A 311 -0.59 10.30 -2.94
N ASN A 312 0.41 10.65 -2.14
CA ASN A 312 0.26 11.69 -1.12
C ASN A 312 -0.07 13.05 -1.75
N PHE A 313 0.59 13.41 -2.86
CA PHE A 313 0.33 14.65 -3.58
C PHE A 313 -1.08 14.69 -4.17
N CYS A 314 -1.54 13.59 -4.78
CA CYS A 314 -2.89 13.48 -5.34
C CYS A 314 -4.00 13.47 -4.28
N ILE A 315 -3.71 13.04 -3.05
CA ILE A 315 -4.65 13.09 -1.92
C ILE A 315 -4.67 14.49 -1.28
N ILE A 316 -3.56 15.22 -1.27
CA ILE A 316 -3.46 16.55 -0.64
C ILE A 316 -3.97 17.69 -1.55
N LEU A 317 -3.86 17.55 -2.88
CA LEU A 317 -4.20 18.63 -3.84
C LEU A 317 -5.56 18.52 -4.51
N ASN A 318 -6.36 17.50 -4.19
CA ASN A 318 -7.75 17.37 -4.64
C ASN A 318 -8.70 17.49 -3.46
#